data_AF-A0A6J1DLQ5-F1
#
_entry.id   AF-A0A6J1DLQ5-F1
#
_cell.length_a   1.000
_cell.length_b   1.000
_cell.length_c   1.000
_cell.angle_alpha   90.00
_cell.angle_beta   90.00
_cell.angle_gamma   90.00
#
_symmetry.space_group_name_H-M   'P 1'
#
loop_
_entity.id
_entity.type
_entity.pdbx_description
1 polymer ?
#
loop_
_entity_poly.entity_id
_entity_poly.type
_entity_poly.pdbx_seq_one_letter_code
_entity_poly.pdbx_strand_id
1 'polypeptide(L)'
;MEGGPKGKVCVTGGTGFVGSWLVKKLLDNGYSVTTTVRSDPEKKRDYSFLTNLPGASEKLQIYHADLDDPDSFAPAIEGCIGVFHVATPIDVEEKEPTEAVVRRTMDGTLGILKVCLNSRTVRRVVYTSSAACMQFNHNKVDFLDESCWSDMDYINNIAPYGRSYPISKTLTERAVLEFSQQHGLEVVTVLPTYVVGPFICPKLPGSIRVTMCLMSGNEAEYGLILKSNMVHVDDVVRAHIFLFEHPNASGRYVCSSHIITLEELAKFLSVKYPEFQIPSVESLKDVKGYIFTDVSSKKLLDTGFEYKYGIDEMFDGAIQSCKEKGYL
;
A
#
# COMPACT_ATOMS: atom_id res chain seq x y z
N MET A 1 -4.37 14.59 29.57
CA MET A 1 -4.46 13.23 30.11
C MET A 1 -3.80 12.33 29.09
N GLU A 2 -2.56 11.92 29.35
CA GLU A 2 -1.90 10.90 28.53
C GLU A 2 -2.67 9.60 28.73
N GLY A 3 -3.34 9.14 27.67
CA GLY A 3 -4.07 7.88 27.69
C GLY A 3 -3.11 6.73 27.96
N GLY A 4 -3.56 5.72 28.73
CA GLY A 4 -2.80 4.51 29.00
C GLY A 4 -2.31 3.81 27.72
N PRO A 5 -1.45 2.78 27.85
CA PRO A 5 -0.84 2.12 26.71
C PRO A 5 -1.90 1.60 25.71
N LYS A 6 -1.83 2.04 24.45
CA LYS A 6 -2.73 1.66 23.34
C LYS A 6 -2.66 0.18 22.96
N GLY A 7 -1.63 -0.54 23.42
CA GLY A 7 -1.39 -1.95 23.14
C GLY A 7 -0.22 -2.18 22.17
N LYS A 8 0.08 -3.46 21.93
CA LYS A 8 1.15 -3.92 21.02
C LYS A 8 0.55 -4.32 19.67
N VAL A 9 1.11 -3.89 18.55
CA VAL A 9 0.65 -4.24 17.20
C VAL A 9 1.82 -4.68 16.32
N CYS A 10 1.56 -5.55 15.35
CA CYS A 10 2.56 -6.01 14.39
C CYS A 10 2.33 -5.36 13.01
N VAL A 11 3.40 -4.85 12.37
CA VAL A 11 3.40 -4.38 10.99
C VAL A 11 4.30 -5.30 10.16
N THR A 12 3.74 -6.02 9.20
CA THR A 12 4.58 -6.83 8.31
C THR A 12 5.21 -5.97 7.22
N GLY A 13 6.48 -6.19 6.89
CA GLY A 13 7.15 -5.47 5.80
C GLY A 13 7.41 -3.99 6.12
N GLY A 14 7.73 -3.66 7.37
CA GLY A 14 7.95 -2.27 7.81
C GLY A 14 9.14 -1.57 7.16
N THR A 15 9.95 -2.24 6.35
CA THR A 15 10.97 -1.58 5.51
C THR A 15 10.42 -0.97 4.23
N GLY A 16 9.18 -1.30 3.85
CA GLY A 16 8.52 -0.79 2.65
C GLY A 16 8.01 0.64 2.82
N PHE A 17 7.51 1.23 1.73
CA PHE A 17 6.99 2.60 1.73
C PHE A 17 5.85 2.81 2.72
N VAL A 18 4.71 2.14 2.50
CA VAL A 18 3.54 2.23 3.40
C VAL A 18 3.87 1.64 4.78
N GLY A 19 4.61 0.52 4.83
CA GLY A 19 4.95 -0.15 6.07
C GLY A 19 5.77 0.74 7.03
N SER A 20 6.83 1.39 6.54
CA SER A 20 7.67 2.27 7.35
C SER A 20 6.93 3.51 7.84
N TRP A 21 6.09 4.09 6.97
CA TRP A 21 5.26 5.23 7.33
C TRP A 21 4.19 4.85 8.37
N LEU A 22 3.65 3.64 8.29
CA LEU A 22 2.71 3.09 9.26
C LEU A 22 3.38 2.83 10.61
N VAL A 23 4.60 2.27 10.66
CA VAL A 23 5.38 2.13 11.90
C VAL A 23 5.55 3.49 12.57
N LYS A 24 6.00 4.50 11.81
CA LYS A 24 6.14 5.88 12.31
C LYS A 24 4.83 6.38 12.92
N LYS A 25 3.72 6.27 12.20
CA LYS A 25 2.44 6.80 12.67
C LYS A 25 1.86 6.02 13.85
N LEU A 26 2.07 4.71 13.95
CA LEU A 26 1.67 3.92 15.11
C LEU A 26 2.45 4.33 16.38
N LEU A 27 3.77 4.55 16.26
CA LEU A 27 4.60 5.08 17.35
C LEU A 27 4.12 6.47 17.79
N ASP A 28 3.87 7.37 16.83
CA ASP A 28 3.31 8.72 17.07
C ASP A 28 1.95 8.65 17.82
N ASN A 29 1.17 7.59 17.60
CA ASN A 29 -0.14 7.35 18.24
C ASN A 29 -0.04 6.56 19.57
N GLY A 30 1.17 6.31 20.07
CA GLY A 30 1.41 5.72 21.39
C GLY A 30 1.37 4.19 21.44
N TYR A 31 1.33 3.50 20.30
CA TYR A 31 1.41 2.04 20.23
C TYR A 31 2.83 1.52 20.50
N SER A 32 2.92 0.31 21.05
CA SER A 32 4.14 -0.51 20.90
C SER A 32 4.07 -1.27 19.59
N VAL A 33 5.12 -1.24 18.80
CA VAL A 33 5.14 -1.78 17.43
C VAL A 33 6.17 -2.89 17.33
N THR A 34 5.74 -4.05 16.84
CA THR A 34 6.66 -5.02 16.24
C THR A 34 6.61 -4.84 14.74
N THR A 35 7.74 -5.01 14.06
CA THR A 35 7.78 -5.04 12.61
C THR A 35 8.59 -6.22 12.11
N THR A 36 8.22 -6.74 10.94
CA THR A 36 8.99 -7.79 10.29
C THR A 36 9.82 -7.27 9.12
N VAL A 37 11.01 -7.85 8.98
CA VAL A 37 11.92 -7.64 7.85
C VAL A 37 12.40 -8.99 7.33
N ARG A 38 12.64 -9.10 6.03
CA ARG A 38 13.25 -10.34 5.49
C ARG A 38 14.64 -10.55 6.07
N SER A 39 15.06 -11.80 6.19
CA SER A 39 16.42 -12.17 6.58
C SER A 39 17.46 -11.41 5.77
N ASP A 40 18.52 -10.98 6.45
CA ASP A 40 19.66 -10.29 5.86
C ASP A 40 20.96 -10.91 6.38
N PRO A 41 21.34 -12.10 5.85
CA PRO A 41 22.50 -12.84 6.33
C PRO A 41 23.81 -12.05 6.22
N GLU A 42 23.87 -11.14 5.24
CA GLU A 42 25.04 -10.30 4.98
C GLU A 42 25.06 -9.03 5.84
N LYS A 43 24.00 -8.75 6.61
CA LYS A 43 23.84 -7.56 7.48
C LYS A 43 24.11 -6.23 6.75
N LYS A 44 23.71 -6.15 5.48
CA LYS A 44 23.93 -4.97 4.63
C LYS A 44 22.78 -3.97 4.68
N ARG A 45 21.62 -4.36 5.20
CA ARG A 45 20.44 -3.51 5.26
C ARG A 45 20.53 -2.58 6.45
N ASP A 46 20.38 -1.30 6.15
CA ASP A 46 20.21 -0.27 7.16
C ASP A 46 18.74 -0.20 7.59
N TYR A 47 18.49 -0.31 8.90
CA TYR A 47 17.19 -0.13 9.53
C TYR A 47 17.13 1.17 10.37
N SER A 48 18.15 2.02 10.28
CA SER A 48 18.26 3.26 11.05
C SER A 48 17.07 4.20 10.83
N PHE A 49 16.51 4.24 9.63
CA PHE A 49 15.31 5.02 9.31
C PHE A 49 14.06 4.57 10.10
N LEU A 50 14.05 3.36 10.68
CA LEU A 50 13.03 2.88 11.61
C LEU A 50 13.48 3.06 13.07
N THR A 51 14.71 2.66 13.41
CA THR A 51 15.19 2.69 14.80
C THR A 51 15.46 4.10 15.32
N ASN A 52 15.64 5.09 14.43
CA ASN A 52 15.80 6.50 14.78
C ASN A 52 14.47 7.27 14.83
N LEU A 53 13.33 6.60 14.61
CA LEU A 53 12.03 7.24 14.77
C LEU A 53 11.81 7.63 16.25
N PRO A 54 11.11 8.74 16.52
CA PRO A 54 10.75 9.11 17.89
C PRO A 54 10.03 7.96 18.62
N GLY A 55 10.52 7.60 19.80
CA GLY A 55 9.98 6.50 20.63
C GLY A 55 10.37 5.09 20.20
N ALA A 56 11.09 4.90 19.08
CA ALA A 56 11.46 3.58 18.59
C ALA A 56 12.36 2.79 19.56
N SER A 57 13.29 3.45 20.24
CA SER A 57 14.20 2.80 21.21
C SER A 57 13.47 2.08 22.35
N GLU A 58 12.25 2.51 22.68
CA GLU A 58 11.44 1.95 23.76
C GLU A 58 10.30 1.06 23.25
N LYS A 59 9.73 1.42 22.10
CA LYS A 59 8.45 0.86 21.63
C LYS A 59 8.54 0.09 20.31
N LEU A 60 9.68 0.08 19.62
CA LEU A 60 9.86 -0.66 18.37
C LEU A 60 10.70 -1.93 18.58
N GLN A 61 10.21 -3.05 18.08
CA GLN A 61 10.97 -4.31 17.99
C GLN A 61 10.96 -4.81 16.54
N ILE A 62 12.13 -5.19 16.03
CA ILE A 62 12.29 -5.68 14.65
C ILE A 62 12.57 -7.18 14.70
N TYR A 63 11.78 -7.95 13.94
CA TYR A 63 11.89 -9.40 13.82
C TYR A 63 12.20 -9.80 12.38
N HIS A 64 12.95 -10.89 12.22
CA HIS A 64 13.13 -11.52 10.91
C HIS A 64 11.96 -12.46 10.62
N ALA A 65 11.32 -12.27 9.47
CA ALA A 65 10.28 -13.17 8.99
C ALA A 65 10.22 -13.16 7.45
N ASP A 66 9.77 -14.26 6.85
CA ASP A 66 9.65 -14.42 5.40
C ASP A 66 8.33 -15.08 5.02
N LEU A 67 7.72 -14.63 3.92
CA LEU A 67 6.44 -15.17 3.42
C LEU A 67 6.54 -16.63 2.98
N ASP A 68 7.75 -17.09 2.62
CA ASP A 68 8.01 -18.51 2.32
C ASP A 68 8.05 -19.38 3.60
N ASP A 69 8.13 -18.78 4.79
CA ASP A 69 8.05 -19.45 6.10
C ASP A 69 7.09 -18.69 7.04
N PRO A 70 5.76 -18.88 6.92
CA PRO A 70 4.80 -18.09 7.68
C PRO A 70 4.89 -18.23 9.20
N ASP A 71 5.42 -19.35 9.70
CA ASP A 71 5.60 -19.57 11.14
C ASP A 71 6.69 -18.63 11.72
N SER A 72 7.61 -18.14 10.88
CA SER A 72 8.61 -17.12 11.26
C SER A 72 7.99 -15.80 11.73
N PHE A 73 6.70 -15.54 11.43
CA PHE A 73 6.00 -14.35 11.92
C PHE A 73 5.49 -14.48 13.37
N ALA A 74 5.47 -15.70 13.94
CA ALA A 74 4.91 -15.93 15.28
C ALA A 74 5.56 -15.08 16.38
N PRO A 75 6.91 -14.95 16.47
CA PRO A 75 7.54 -14.11 17.49
C PRO A 75 7.17 -12.63 17.37
N ALA A 76 6.93 -12.13 16.16
CA ALA A 76 6.53 -10.75 15.94
C ALA A 76 5.06 -10.51 16.34
N ILE A 77 4.19 -11.50 16.14
CA ILE A 77 2.75 -11.44 16.40
C ILE A 77 2.42 -11.72 17.88
N GLU A 78 3.31 -12.41 18.60
CA GLU A 78 3.09 -12.76 20.01
C GLU A 78 2.75 -11.54 20.89
N GLY A 79 1.59 -11.62 21.55
CA GLY A 79 1.06 -10.58 22.43
C GLY A 79 0.51 -9.34 21.70
N CYS A 80 0.44 -9.35 20.36
CA CYS A 80 -0.12 -8.25 19.61
C CYS A 80 -1.65 -8.28 19.64
N ILE A 81 -2.26 -7.12 19.87
CA ILE A 81 -3.72 -6.95 19.79
C ILE A 81 -4.20 -6.78 18.35
N GLY A 82 -3.30 -6.50 17.41
CA GLY A 82 -3.62 -6.25 16.01
C GLY A 82 -2.43 -6.49 15.09
N VAL A 83 -2.72 -6.83 13.84
CA VAL A 83 -1.71 -7.03 12.79
C VAL A 83 -2.08 -6.21 11.56
N PHE A 84 -1.13 -5.43 11.06
CA PHE A 84 -1.20 -4.73 9.80
C PHE A 84 -0.36 -5.51 8.77
N HIS A 85 -1.02 -6.27 7.93
CA HIS A 85 -0.35 -7.06 6.91
C HIS A 85 -0.15 -6.22 5.64
N VAL A 86 1.01 -5.58 5.54
CA VAL A 86 1.40 -4.68 4.44
C VAL A 86 2.38 -5.36 3.47
N ALA A 87 3.15 -6.34 3.97
CA ALA A 87 4.14 -7.07 3.19
C ALA A 87 3.50 -7.78 1.98
N THR A 88 4.07 -7.57 0.80
CA THR A 88 3.71 -8.30 -0.42
C THR A 88 4.94 -8.39 -1.32
N PRO A 89 5.15 -9.51 -2.03
CA PRO A 89 6.14 -9.56 -3.10
C PRO A 89 5.75 -8.56 -4.18
N ILE A 90 6.68 -7.72 -4.60
CA ILE A 90 6.50 -6.84 -5.75
C ILE A 90 7.56 -7.24 -6.78
N ASP A 91 7.15 -8.06 -7.75
CA ASP A 91 7.97 -8.42 -8.92
C ASP A 91 7.53 -7.59 -10.13
N VAL A 92 7.96 -6.33 -10.16
CA VAL A 92 7.63 -5.40 -11.25
C VAL A 92 8.27 -5.83 -12.58
N GLU A 93 9.40 -6.55 -12.51
CA GLU A 93 10.19 -6.95 -13.67
C GLU A 93 9.75 -8.30 -14.26
N GLU A 94 8.70 -8.93 -13.69
CA GLU A 94 8.14 -10.22 -14.10
C GLU A 94 9.22 -11.30 -14.28
N LYS A 95 10.20 -11.30 -13.38
CA LYS A 95 11.30 -12.27 -13.40
C LYS A 95 10.85 -13.65 -12.97
N GLU A 96 9.79 -13.73 -12.18
CA GLU A 96 9.21 -14.97 -11.69
C GLU A 96 7.90 -15.31 -12.43
N PRO A 97 7.60 -16.60 -12.65
CA PRO A 97 6.30 -17.01 -13.17
C PRO A 97 5.16 -16.48 -12.31
N THR A 98 4.08 -16.01 -12.95
CA THR A 98 2.92 -15.42 -12.25
C THR A 98 2.36 -16.37 -11.20
N GLU A 99 2.26 -17.65 -11.50
CA GLU A 99 1.76 -18.69 -10.59
C GLU A 99 2.61 -18.82 -9.33
N ALA A 100 3.93 -18.64 -9.44
CA ALA A 100 4.84 -18.68 -8.31
C ALA A 100 4.64 -17.47 -7.39
N VAL A 101 4.52 -16.26 -7.98
CA VAL A 101 4.23 -15.03 -7.24
C VAL A 101 2.89 -15.11 -6.52
N VAL A 102 1.84 -15.60 -7.20
CA VAL A 102 0.50 -15.79 -6.64
C VAL A 102 0.55 -16.78 -5.48
N ARG A 103 1.17 -17.95 -5.68
CA ARG A 103 1.26 -18.98 -4.64
C ARG A 103 1.99 -18.46 -3.40
N ARG A 104 3.20 -17.88 -3.57
CA ARG A 104 3.97 -17.31 -2.46
C ARG A 104 3.17 -16.26 -1.69
N THR A 105 2.51 -15.35 -2.40
CA THR A 105 1.74 -14.27 -1.76
C THR A 105 0.54 -14.81 -1.00
N MET A 106 -0.22 -15.72 -1.61
CA MET A 106 -1.43 -16.28 -1.01
C MET A 106 -1.11 -17.20 0.17
N ASP A 107 -0.19 -18.16 0.00
CA ASP A 107 0.21 -19.10 1.06
C ASP A 107 0.86 -18.36 2.23
N GLY A 108 1.72 -17.39 1.94
CA GLY A 108 2.33 -16.52 2.94
C GLY A 108 1.30 -15.73 3.74
N THR A 109 0.33 -15.11 3.06
CA THR A 109 -0.75 -14.35 3.69
C THR A 109 -1.64 -15.23 4.56
N LEU A 110 -2.11 -16.37 4.04
CA LEU A 110 -2.97 -17.29 4.77
C LEU A 110 -2.23 -17.91 5.98
N GLY A 111 -0.93 -18.18 5.84
CA GLY A 111 -0.09 -18.60 6.95
C GLY A 111 -0.03 -17.56 8.06
N ILE A 112 0.18 -16.28 7.73
CA ILE A 112 0.15 -15.19 8.72
C ILE A 112 -1.22 -15.11 9.40
N LEU A 113 -2.33 -15.26 8.67
CA LEU A 113 -3.67 -15.26 9.28
C LEU A 113 -3.86 -16.44 10.26
N LYS A 114 -3.31 -17.62 9.95
CA LYS A 114 -3.29 -18.76 10.88
C LYS A 114 -2.48 -18.45 12.13
N VAL A 115 -1.32 -17.80 12.01
CA VAL A 115 -0.52 -17.34 13.16
C VAL A 115 -1.30 -16.33 14.00
N CYS A 116 -1.99 -15.38 13.38
CA CYS A 116 -2.87 -14.43 14.06
C CYS A 116 -3.96 -15.15 14.86
N LEU A 117 -4.67 -16.09 14.23
CA LEU A 117 -5.72 -16.89 14.87
C LEU A 117 -5.16 -17.69 16.06
N ASN A 118 -4.00 -18.34 15.89
CA ASN A 118 -3.37 -19.16 16.92
C ASN A 118 -2.85 -18.34 18.11
N SER A 119 -2.51 -17.07 17.91
CA SER A 119 -2.02 -16.18 18.98
C SER A 119 -3.06 -15.87 20.06
N ARG A 120 -4.37 -16.00 19.74
CA ARG A 120 -5.53 -15.68 20.59
C ARG A 120 -5.57 -14.25 21.15
N THR A 121 -4.61 -13.40 20.82
CA THR A 121 -4.48 -12.01 21.31
C THR A 121 -4.84 -11.00 20.23
N VAL A 122 -4.65 -11.37 18.95
CA VAL A 122 -5.03 -10.53 17.81
C VAL A 122 -6.54 -10.46 17.70
N ARG A 123 -7.10 -9.27 17.89
CA ARG A 123 -8.55 -9.03 17.73
C ARG A 123 -8.93 -8.72 16.29
N ARG A 124 -8.02 -8.11 15.51
CA ARG A 124 -8.26 -7.69 14.13
C ARG A 124 -6.98 -7.65 13.31
N VAL A 125 -7.08 -8.11 12.07
CA VAL A 125 -6.05 -7.94 11.04
C VAL A 125 -6.51 -6.88 10.04
N VAL A 126 -5.65 -5.91 9.74
CA VAL A 126 -5.83 -4.97 8.64
C VAL A 126 -4.92 -5.39 7.49
N TYR A 127 -5.51 -5.89 6.42
CA TYR A 127 -4.80 -6.31 5.21
C TYR A 127 -4.71 -5.16 4.21
N THR A 128 -3.50 -4.79 3.80
CA THR A 128 -3.31 -3.83 2.70
C THR A 128 -3.51 -4.57 1.39
N SER A 129 -4.69 -4.43 0.78
CA SER A 129 -5.00 -4.89 -0.57
C SER A 129 -4.53 -3.85 -1.61
N SER A 130 -5.21 -3.71 -2.75
CA SER A 130 -4.88 -2.75 -3.81
C SER A 130 -6.12 -2.45 -4.66
N ALA A 131 -6.22 -1.23 -5.19
CA ALA A 131 -7.20 -0.91 -6.23
C ALA A 131 -7.02 -1.77 -7.51
N ALA A 132 -5.85 -2.40 -7.70
CA ALA A 132 -5.66 -3.42 -8.74
C ALA A 132 -6.62 -4.62 -8.58
N CYS A 133 -7.19 -4.85 -7.39
CA CYS A 133 -8.20 -5.88 -7.14
C CYS A 133 -9.59 -5.54 -7.68
N MET A 134 -9.80 -4.32 -8.19
CA MET A 134 -11.09 -3.86 -8.71
C MET A 134 -10.98 -3.21 -10.10
N GLN A 135 -9.83 -2.64 -10.48
CA GLN A 135 -9.72 -1.80 -11.68
C GLN A 135 -9.63 -2.55 -13.02
N PHE A 136 -9.35 -3.86 -13.01
CA PHE A 136 -9.18 -4.65 -14.23
C PHE A 136 -10.42 -5.51 -14.50
N ASN A 137 -11.51 -4.89 -14.98
CA ASN A 137 -12.76 -5.59 -15.26
C ASN A 137 -13.46 -5.04 -16.51
N HIS A 138 -14.56 -5.67 -16.89
CA HIS A 138 -15.39 -5.28 -18.03
C HIS A 138 -16.45 -4.21 -17.70
N ASN A 139 -16.50 -3.71 -16.47
CA ASN A 139 -17.56 -2.83 -16.01
C ASN A 139 -17.46 -1.47 -16.70
N LYS A 140 -18.58 -1.04 -17.28
CA LYS A 140 -18.75 0.30 -17.85
C LYS A 140 -19.59 1.13 -16.89
N VAL A 141 -19.01 1.44 -15.74
CA VAL A 141 -19.62 2.26 -14.68
C VAL A 141 -18.83 3.54 -14.49
N ASP A 142 -19.48 4.57 -13.96
CA ASP A 142 -18.83 5.87 -13.72
C ASP A 142 -17.75 5.78 -12.63
N PHE A 143 -18.02 4.98 -11.59
CA PHE A 143 -17.09 4.70 -10.51
C PHE A 143 -17.18 3.24 -10.05
N LEU A 144 -16.06 2.72 -9.54
CA LEU A 144 -15.99 1.41 -8.90
C LEU A 144 -16.08 1.57 -7.38
N ASP A 145 -16.77 0.66 -6.71
CA ASP A 145 -16.86 0.59 -5.24
C ASP A 145 -16.38 -0.76 -4.72
N GLU A 146 -16.45 -0.98 -3.40
CA GLU A 146 -15.98 -2.20 -2.75
C GLU A 146 -16.63 -3.51 -3.23
N SER A 147 -17.76 -3.45 -3.95
CA SER A 147 -18.40 -4.63 -4.54
C SER A 147 -17.69 -5.12 -5.81
N CYS A 148 -16.89 -4.26 -6.45
CA CYS A 148 -16.22 -4.55 -7.70
C CYS A 148 -14.98 -5.41 -7.51
N TRP A 149 -14.75 -6.33 -8.45
CA TRP A 149 -13.56 -7.17 -8.49
C TRP A 149 -12.95 -7.17 -9.88
N SER A 150 -11.62 -7.28 -9.93
CA SER A 150 -10.91 -7.54 -11.18
C SER A 150 -11.21 -8.95 -11.68
N ASP A 151 -11.28 -9.06 -13.00
CA ASP A 151 -11.58 -10.26 -13.74
C ASP A 151 -10.27 -10.88 -14.27
N MET A 152 -10.05 -12.17 -13.95
CA MET A 152 -8.80 -12.83 -14.31
C MET A 152 -8.68 -13.03 -15.82
N ASP A 153 -9.77 -13.33 -16.51
CA ASP A 153 -9.77 -13.51 -17.97
C ASP A 153 -9.49 -12.17 -18.66
N TYR A 154 -10.06 -11.08 -18.16
CA TYR A 154 -9.75 -9.73 -18.63
C TYR A 154 -8.26 -9.39 -18.47
N ILE A 155 -7.69 -9.60 -17.27
CA ILE A 155 -6.27 -9.38 -17.02
C ILE A 155 -5.41 -10.26 -17.94
N ASN A 156 -5.78 -11.52 -18.13
CA ASN A 156 -5.05 -12.45 -18.99
C ASN A 156 -5.10 -12.03 -20.46
N ASN A 157 -6.21 -11.46 -20.91
CA ASN A 157 -6.40 -11.01 -22.28
C ASN A 157 -5.63 -9.72 -22.60
N ILE A 158 -5.66 -8.72 -21.72
CA ILE A 158 -4.95 -7.45 -21.95
C ILE A 158 -3.46 -7.54 -21.59
N ALA A 159 -3.07 -8.57 -20.82
CA ALA A 159 -1.73 -8.85 -20.33
C ALA A 159 -0.97 -7.58 -19.88
N PRO A 160 -1.44 -6.92 -18.81
CA PRO A 160 -0.91 -5.62 -18.47
C PRO A 160 0.53 -5.72 -17.96
N TYR A 161 1.30 -4.63 -18.07
CA TYR A 161 2.63 -4.58 -17.47
C TYR A 161 2.55 -4.87 -15.97
N GLY A 162 3.35 -5.82 -15.49
CA GLY A 162 3.31 -6.28 -14.10
C GLY A 162 2.05 -7.09 -13.79
N ARG A 163 1.56 -7.90 -14.74
CA ARG A 163 0.35 -8.74 -14.69
C ARG A 163 0.27 -9.61 -13.44
N SER A 164 1.42 -10.08 -12.94
CA SER A 164 1.49 -10.89 -11.73
C SER A 164 0.89 -10.17 -10.51
N TYR A 165 1.02 -8.85 -10.43
CA TYR A 165 0.55 -8.04 -9.30
C TYR A 165 -0.98 -7.99 -9.18
N PRO A 166 -1.77 -7.53 -10.18
CA PRO A 166 -3.23 -7.51 -10.07
C PRO A 166 -3.81 -8.91 -9.83
N ILE A 167 -3.26 -9.96 -10.46
CA ILE A 167 -3.70 -11.35 -10.23
C ILE A 167 -3.43 -11.77 -8.78
N SER A 168 -2.18 -11.62 -8.32
CA SER A 168 -1.77 -12.01 -6.97
C SER A 168 -2.58 -11.29 -5.90
N LYS A 169 -2.73 -9.96 -6.00
CA LYS A 169 -3.51 -9.17 -5.04
C LYS A 169 -4.99 -9.56 -5.04
N THR A 170 -5.59 -9.77 -6.22
CA THR A 170 -7.01 -10.12 -6.32
C THR A 170 -7.30 -11.48 -5.69
N LEU A 171 -6.53 -12.51 -6.06
CA LEU A 171 -6.72 -13.87 -5.55
C LEU A 171 -6.42 -13.95 -4.05
N THR A 172 -5.36 -13.28 -3.59
CA THR A 172 -5.02 -13.24 -2.17
C THR A 172 -6.10 -12.54 -1.35
N GLU A 173 -6.63 -11.39 -1.80
CA GLU A 173 -7.69 -10.69 -1.06
C GLU A 173 -8.96 -11.54 -0.94
N ARG A 174 -9.35 -12.26 -2.00
CA ARG A 174 -10.50 -13.20 -1.94
C ARG A 174 -10.26 -14.29 -0.89
N ALA A 175 -9.09 -14.91 -0.90
CA ALA A 175 -8.72 -15.94 0.07
C ALA A 175 -8.67 -15.41 1.51
N VAL A 176 -8.19 -14.17 1.71
CA VAL A 176 -8.19 -13.47 3.01
C VAL A 176 -9.61 -13.30 3.55
N LEU A 177 -10.53 -12.82 2.71
CA LEU A 177 -11.93 -12.61 3.09
C LEU A 177 -12.63 -13.95 3.38
N GLU A 178 -12.37 -14.98 2.57
CA GLU A 178 -12.89 -16.32 2.80
C GLU A 178 -12.37 -16.92 4.11
N PHE A 179 -11.06 -16.81 4.39
CA PHE A 179 -10.45 -17.25 5.64
C PHE A 179 -11.09 -16.57 6.86
N SER A 180 -11.32 -15.25 6.77
CA SER A 180 -11.99 -14.48 7.81
C SER A 180 -13.38 -15.04 8.12
N GLN A 181 -14.18 -15.31 7.09
CA GLN A 181 -15.53 -15.86 7.24
C GLN A 181 -15.52 -17.28 7.82
N GLN A 182 -14.59 -18.13 7.38
CA GLN A 182 -14.50 -19.53 7.81
C GLN A 182 -14.01 -19.69 9.26
N HIS A 183 -13.10 -18.84 9.71
CA HIS A 183 -12.43 -19.00 11.00
C HIS A 183 -12.85 -17.98 12.06
N GLY A 184 -13.67 -16.98 11.70
CA GLY A 184 -14.11 -15.93 12.62
C GLY A 184 -13.02 -14.94 13.04
N LEU A 185 -11.86 -14.95 12.37
CA LEU A 185 -10.83 -13.93 12.55
C LEU A 185 -11.31 -12.63 11.90
N GLU A 186 -11.38 -11.54 12.65
CA GLU A 186 -11.80 -10.26 12.10
C GLU A 186 -10.73 -9.69 11.16
N VAL A 187 -11.11 -9.51 9.89
CA VAL A 187 -10.24 -8.93 8.87
C VAL A 187 -10.92 -7.75 8.19
N VAL A 188 -10.17 -6.65 8.07
CA VAL A 188 -10.53 -5.50 7.25
C VAL A 188 -9.50 -5.36 6.14
N THR A 189 -9.94 -5.15 4.90
CA THR A 189 -9.03 -4.90 3.78
C THR A 189 -9.08 -3.43 3.38
N VAL A 190 -7.92 -2.83 3.16
CA VAL A 190 -7.78 -1.45 2.67
C VAL A 190 -7.25 -1.50 1.25
N LEU A 191 -7.91 -0.84 0.32
CA LEU A 191 -7.59 -0.83 -1.11
C LEU A 191 -7.05 0.55 -1.49
N PRO A 192 -5.77 0.84 -1.23
CA PRO A 192 -5.16 2.08 -1.71
C PRO A 192 -5.04 2.05 -3.24
N THR A 193 -5.15 3.24 -3.84
CA THR A 193 -4.80 3.47 -5.25
C THR A 193 -3.31 3.81 -5.36
N TYR A 194 -2.87 4.63 -6.33
CA TYR A 194 -1.49 5.10 -6.33
C TYR A 194 -1.20 5.90 -5.06
N VAL A 195 -0.33 5.35 -4.21
CA VAL A 195 0.10 6.01 -2.99
C VAL A 195 1.22 7.00 -3.33
N VAL A 196 0.98 8.28 -3.06
CA VAL A 196 1.90 9.39 -3.33
C VAL A 196 2.18 10.15 -2.03
N GLY A 197 3.37 10.71 -1.87
CA GLY A 197 3.73 11.46 -0.68
C GLY A 197 5.17 11.25 -0.23
N PRO A 198 5.54 11.83 0.92
CA PRO A 198 6.87 11.72 1.48
C PRO A 198 7.18 10.29 1.95
N PHE A 199 8.46 9.89 1.91
CA PHE A 199 8.88 8.55 2.30
C PHE A 199 10.16 8.54 3.11
N ILE A 200 10.23 7.66 4.11
CA ILE A 200 11.40 7.46 4.97
C ILE A 200 12.24 6.25 4.58
N CYS A 201 11.68 5.30 3.82
CA CYS A 201 12.43 4.14 3.36
C CYS A 201 13.56 4.57 2.41
N PRO A 202 14.71 3.88 2.41
CA PRO A 202 15.86 4.30 1.62
C PRO A 202 15.69 4.07 0.12
N LYS A 203 14.88 3.09 -0.27
CA LYS A 203 14.62 2.76 -1.69
C LYS A 203 13.46 3.60 -2.22
N LEU A 204 13.59 4.09 -3.46
CA LEU A 204 12.52 4.75 -4.20
C LEU A 204 11.27 3.84 -4.28
N PRO A 205 10.13 4.26 -3.72
CA PRO A 205 8.90 3.47 -3.81
C PRO A 205 8.43 3.32 -5.26
N GLY A 206 7.91 2.14 -5.60
CA GLY A 206 7.43 1.87 -6.96
C GLY A 206 6.28 2.78 -7.39
N SER A 207 5.34 3.11 -6.49
CA SER A 207 4.27 4.06 -6.79
C SER A 207 4.80 5.46 -7.07
N ILE A 208 5.77 5.94 -6.27
CA ILE A 208 6.42 7.24 -6.49
C ILE A 208 7.16 7.26 -7.83
N ARG A 209 7.91 6.21 -8.15
CA ARG A 209 8.60 6.09 -9.45
C ARG A 209 7.63 6.26 -10.62
N VAL A 210 6.48 5.58 -10.57
CA VAL A 210 5.46 5.64 -11.62
C VAL A 210 4.77 7.01 -11.66
N THR A 211 4.35 7.57 -10.52
CA THR A 211 3.62 8.85 -10.51
C THR A 211 4.51 10.06 -10.80
N MET A 212 5.82 9.92 -10.67
CA MET A 212 6.82 10.95 -10.94
C MET A 212 7.43 10.86 -12.35
N CYS A 213 6.90 9.98 -13.22
CA CYS A 213 7.49 9.69 -14.53
C CYS A 213 7.65 10.94 -15.41
N LEU A 214 6.72 11.89 -15.35
CA LEU A 214 6.81 13.16 -16.09
C LEU A 214 8.01 14.01 -15.65
N MET A 215 8.41 13.95 -14.38
CA MET A 215 9.54 14.72 -13.84
C MET A 215 10.88 14.03 -14.08
N SER A 216 10.88 12.70 -14.06
CA SER A 216 12.09 11.90 -14.35
C SER A 216 12.34 11.68 -15.85
N GLY A 217 11.40 12.09 -16.71
CA GLY A 217 11.48 11.86 -18.16
C GLY A 217 11.30 10.39 -18.56
N ASN A 218 10.70 9.56 -17.69
CA ASN A 218 10.52 8.14 -17.96
C ASN A 218 9.26 7.88 -18.82
N GLU A 219 9.37 8.16 -20.12
CA GLU A 219 8.26 8.05 -21.09
C GLU A 219 7.60 6.66 -21.13
N ALA A 220 8.36 5.59 -20.84
CA ALA A 220 7.85 4.23 -20.81
C ALA A 220 6.72 4.00 -19.79
N GLU A 221 6.59 4.90 -18.80
CA GLU A 221 5.58 4.79 -17.73
C GLU A 221 4.39 5.73 -17.91
N TYR A 222 4.39 6.60 -18.92
CA TYR A 222 3.30 7.57 -19.12
C TYR A 222 1.97 6.85 -19.33
N GLY A 223 2.01 5.72 -20.06
CA GLY A 223 0.85 4.87 -20.28
C GLY A 223 0.28 4.23 -19.00
N LEU A 224 1.03 4.19 -17.90
CA LEU A 224 0.53 3.66 -16.63
C LEU A 224 -0.37 4.64 -15.87
N ILE A 225 -0.31 5.93 -16.21
CA ILE A 225 -1.00 6.99 -15.47
C ILE A 225 -1.82 7.95 -16.35
N LEU A 226 -2.35 7.50 -17.49
CA LEU A 226 -3.18 8.34 -18.38
C LEU A 226 -4.37 8.97 -17.63
N LYS A 227 -5.00 8.18 -16.75
CA LYS A 227 -5.98 8.63 -15.76
C LYS A 227 -5.82 7.77 -14.51
N SER A 228 -5.44 8.39 -13.40
CA SER A 228 -5.06 7.68 -12.19
C SER A 228 -5.74 8.22 -10.95
N ASN A 229 -6.17 7.28 -10.11
CA ASN A 229 -6.61 7.56 -8.75
C ASN A 229 -5.39 7.59 -7.81
N MET A 230 -5.31 8.61 -6.96
CA MET A 230 -4.18 8.87 -6.07
C MET A 230 -4.64 9.10 -4.63
N VAL A 231 -3.75 8.77 -3.69
CA VAL A 231 -3.99 8.97 -2.26
C VAL A 231 -2.67 9.27 -1.55
N HIS A 232 -2.74 10.17 -0.57
CA HIS A 232 -1.58 10.53 0.21
C HIS A 232 -1.18 9.39 1.16
N VAL A 233 0.12 9.07 1.26
CA VAL A 233 0.63 8.00 2.15
C VAL A 233 0.18 8.17 3.61
N ASP A 234 0.11 9.40 4.10
CA ASP A 234 -0.36 9.66 5.46
C ASP A 234 -1.85 9.35 5.63
N ASP A 235 -2.67 9.64 4.62
CA ASP A 235 -4.10 9.29 4.66
C ASP A 235 -4.29 7.78 4.56
N VAL A 236 -3.46 7.07 3.79
CA VAL A 236 -3.48 5.60 3.74
C VAL A 236 -3.20 5.02 5.13
N VAL A 237 -2.13 5.41 5.79
CA VAL A 237 -1.80 4.82 7.11
C VAL A 237 -2.77 5.27 8.20
N ARG A 238 -3.29 6.51 8.11
CA ARG A 238 -4.38 6.95 8.99
C ARG A 238 -5.63 6.10 8.79
N ALA A 239 -5.99 5.75 7.56
CA ALA A 239 -7.12 4.87 7.28
C ALA A 239 -6.89 3.47 7.86
N HIS A 240 -5.67 2.92 7.77
CA HIS A 240 -5.33 1.64 8.41
C HIS A 240 -5.56 1.69 9.93
N ILE A 241 -5.00 2.71 10.61
CA ILE A 241 -5.14 2.86 12.07
C ILE A 241 -6.61 3.11 12.44
N PHE A 242 -7.29 4.00 11.72
CA PHE A 242 -8.70 4.32 11.94
C PHE A 242 -9.57 3.06 11.84
N LEU A 243 -9.42 2.27 10.78
CA LEU A 243 -10.20 1.04 10.59
C LEU A 243 -9.81 -0.06 11.58
N PHE A 244 -8.57 -0.08 12.09
CA PHE A 244 -8.21 -0.96 13.20
C PHE A 244 -8.93 -0.57 14.51
N GLU A 245 -9.07 0.72 14.77
CA GLU A 245 -9.70 1.25 15.98
C GLU A 245 -11.24 1.26 15.90
N HIS A 246 -11.81 1.41 14.70
CA HIS A 246 -13.24 1.60 14.48
C HIS A 246 -14.06 0.31 14.77
N PRO A 247 -14.95 0.28 15.78
CA PRO A 247 -15.56 -0.97 16.25
C PRO A 247 -16.30 -1.78 15.17
N ASN A 248 -16.98 -1.13 14.23
CA ASN A 248 -17.84 -1.79 13.24
C ASN A 248 -17.19 -1.93 11.85
N ALA A 249 -15.87 -1.73 11.75
CA ALA A 249 -15.19 -1.82 10.46
C ALA A 249 -15.18 -3.29 9.99
N SER A 250 -15.85 -3.58 8.88
CA SER A 250 -15.83 -4.90 8.25
C SER A 250 -15.70 -4.86 6.73
N GLY A 251 -15.08 -5.93 6.19
CA GLY A 251 -14.91 -6.14 4.76
C GLY A 251 -13.88 -5.18 4.15
N ARG A 252 -14.18 -4.74 2.92
CA ARG A 252 -13.27 -3.96 2.08
C ARG A 252 -13.49 -2.46 2.28
N TYR A 253 -12.45 -1.65 2.10
CA TYR A 253 -12.52 -0.18 2.11
C TYR A 253 -11.60 0.40 1.04
N VAL A 254 -12.16 1.08 0.05
CA VAL A 254 -11.38 1.85 -0.93
C VAL A 254 -10.76 3.06 -0.24
N CYS A 255 -9.46 3.26 -0.45
CA CYS A 255 -8.74 4.40 0.07
C CYS A 255 -8.14 5.20 -1.09
N SER A 256 -8.92 6.14 -1.62
CA SER A 256 -8.54 7.05 -2.69
C SER A 256 -9.14 8.43 -2.46
N SER A 257 -8.39 9.49 -2.76
CA SER A 257 -8.87 10.86 -2.52
C SER A 257 -8.96 11.73 -3.75
N HIS A 258 -8.16 11.45 -4.79
CA HIS A 258 -8.08 12.30 -5.97
C HIS A 258 -7.99 11.47 -7.24
N ILE A 259 -8.50 12.04 -8.32
CA ILE A 259 -8.29 11.55 -9.68
C ILE A 259 -7.61 12.64 -10.50
N ILE A 260 -6.64 12.23 -11.31
CA ILE A 260 -5.90 13.15 -12.18
C ILE A 260 -5.52 12.46 -13.49
N THR A 261 -5.67 13.16 -14.60
CA THR A 261 -5.18 12.72 -15.91
C THR A 261 -3.71 13.07 -16.10
N LEU A 262 -3.01 12.37 -16.99
CA LEU A 262 -1.61 12.67 -17.31
C LEU A 262 -1.45 14.13 -17.79
N GLU A 263 -2.40 14.65 -18.56
CA GLU A 263 -2.40 16.04 -19.03
C GLU A 263 -2.59 17.06 -17.89
N GLU A 264 -3.52 16.80 -16.96
CA GLU A 264 -3.71 17.63 -15.78
C GLU A 264 -2.49 17.60 -14.87
N LEU A 265 -1.88 16.42 -14.71
CA LEU A 265 -0.65 16.26 -13.94
C LEU A 265 0.51 17.06 -14.57
N ALA A 266 0.68 17.00 -15.90
CA ALA A 266 1.69 17.78 -16.60
C ALA A 266 1.49 19.29 -16.42
N LYS A 267 0.23 19.78 -16.51
CA LYS A 267 -0.11 21.19 -16.24
C LYS A 267 0.20 21.57 -14.79
N PHE A 268 -0.22 20.75 -13.82
CA PHE A 268 0.05 20.98 -12.41
C PHE A 268 1.56 21.07 -12.12
N LEU A 269 2.33 20.09 -12.60
CA LEU A 269 3.77 20.01 -12.36
C LEU A 269 4.53 21.15 -13.04
N SER A 270 4.19 21.50 -14.28
CA SER A 270 4.87 22.58 -15.03
C SER A 270 4.64 23.96 -14.41
N VAL A 271 3.46 24.20 -13.84
CA VAL A 271 3.15 25.47 -13.15
C VAL A 271 3.84 25.54 -11.79
N LYS A 272 3.78 24.46 -11.01
CA LYS A 272 4.26 24.46 -9.62
C LYS A 272 5.77 24.26 -9.50
N TYR A 273 6.38 23.48 -10.39
CA TYR A 273 7.80 23.14 -10.37
C TYR A 273 8.47 23.47 -11.72
N PRO A 274 8.59 24.77 -12.07
CA PRO A 274 9.13 25.20 -13.36
C PRO A 274 10.62 24.86 -13.55
N GLU A 275 11.31 24.38 -12.51
CA GLU A 275 12.69 23.90 -12.62
C GLU A 275 12.81 22.56 -13.35
N PHE A 276 11.72 21.79 -13.48
CA PHE A 276 11.70 20.51 -14.19
C PHE A 276 11.23 20.67 -15.62
N GLN A 277 11.85 19.92 -16.54
CA GLN A 277 11.42 19.86 -17.94
C GLN A 277 10.22 18.92 -18.06
N ILE A 278 9.03 19.45 -17.80
CA ILE A 278 7.78 18.70 -17.94
C ILE A 278 7.32 18.74 -19.41
N PRO A 279 6.94 17.60 -20.01
CA PRO A 279 6.40 17.55 -21.37
C PRO A 279 5.16 18.44 -21.54
N SER A 280 4.98 19.02 -22.74
CA SER A 280 3.78 19.80 -23.04
C SER A 280 2.57 18.88 -23.18
N VAL A 281 1.38 19.42 -22.92
CA VAL A 281 0.11 18.68 -23.06
C VAL A 281 -0.05 18.15 -24.49
N GLU A 282 0.35 18.91 -25.50
CA GLU A 282 0.32 18.49 -26.90
C GLU A 282 1.18 17.25 -27.16
N SER A 283 2.36 17.16 -26.52
CA SER A 283 3.27 16.02 -26.67
C SER A 283 2.73 14.72 -26.03
N LEU A 284 1.77 14.85 -25.11
CA LEU A 284 1.21 13.72 -24.36
C LEU A 284 -0.04 13.11 -25.01
N LYS A 285 -0.63 13.75 -26.03
CA LYS A 285 -1.89 13.31 -26.66
C LYS A 285 -1.82 11.93 -27.31
N ASP A 286 -0.64 11.55 -27.79
CA ASP A 286 -0.42 10.29 -28.49
C ASP A 286 -0.04 9.13 -27.55
N VAL A 287 0.12 9.41 -26.25
CA VAL A 287 0.42 8.38 -25.24
C VAL A 287 -0.77 7.43 -25.11
N LYS A 288 -0.49 6.13 -25.26
CA LYS A 288 -1.47 5.06 -25.08
C LYS A 288 -1.18 4.28 -23.81
N GLY A 289 -2.23 3.75 -23.19
CA GLY A 289 -2.11 3.04 -21.92
C GLY A 289 -3.43 2.92 -21.18
N TYR A 290 -3.37 2.90 -19.85
CA TYR A 290 -4.48 2.63 -18.97
C TYR A 290 -5.22 3.89 -18.56
N ILE A 291 -6.50 3.95 -18.93
CA ILE A 291 -7.46 4.93 -18.43
C ILE A 291 -8.26 4.21 -17.35
N PHE A 292 -7.89 4.39 -16.08
CA PHE A 292 -8.60 3.72 -14.99
C PHE A 292 -9.93 4.42 -14.71
N THR A 293 -10.96 3.61 -14.46
CA THR A 293 -12.23 4.07 -13.91
C THR A 293 -12.02 4.69 -12.53
N ASP A 294 -12.81 5.70 -12.21
CA ASP A 294 -12.79 6.36 -10.90
C ASP A 294 -13.15 5.35 -9.80
N VAL A 295 -12.69 5.58 -8.57
CA VAL A 295 -13.01 4.71 -7.43
C VAL A 295 -13.63 5.50 -6.29
N SER A 296 -14.68 4.95 -5.69
CA SER A 296 -15.43 5.61 -4.63
C SER A 296 -14.90 5.21 -3.25
N SER A 297 -14.39 6.17 -2.50
CA SER A 297 -14.10 6.02 -1.07
C SER A 297 -15.29 6.35 -0.16
N LYS A 298 -16.52 6.36 -0.72
CA LYS A 298 -17.73 6.70 0.03
C LYS A 298 -17.90 5.85 1.30
N LYS A 299 -17.67 4.54 1.22
CA LYS A 299 -17.80 3.66 2.39
C LYS A 299 -16.85 4.07 3.52
N LEU A 300 -15.60 4.43 3.20
CA LEU A 300 -14.64 4.91 4.19
C LEU A 300 -15.08 6.27 4.77
N LEU A 301 -15.50 7.20 3.94
CA LEU A 301 -15.99 8.52 4.38
C LEU A 301 -17.23 8.41 5.29
N ASP A 302 -18.15 7.52 4.96
CA ASP A 302 -19.38 7.27 5.73
C ASP A 302 -19.09 6.69 7.14
N THR A 303 -17.87 6.18 7.40
CA THR A 303 -17.44 5.79 8.77
C THR A 303 -16.96 6.98 9.62
N GLY A 304 -16.87 8.18 9.05
CA GLY A 304 -16.34 9.39 9.69
C GLY A 304 -14.83 9.61 9.47
N PHE A 305 -14.20 8.88 8.55
CA PHE A 305 -12.83 9.14 8.15
C PHE A 305 -12.74 10.41 7.28
N GLU A 306 -11.70 11.21 7.49
CA GLU A 306 -11.45 12.44 6.73
C GLU A 306 -10.05 12.45 6.12
N TYR A 307 -9.97 12.63 4.80
CA TYR A 307 -8.71 12.91 4.09
C TYR A 307 -8.17 14.28 4.50
N LYS A 308 -6.85 14.39 4.69
CA LYS A 308 -6.19 15.63 5.08
C LYS A 308 -5.33 16.25 3.99
N TYR A 309 -5.02 15.49 2.95
CA TYR A 309 -3.98 15.85 1.99
C TYR A 309 -4.52 15.83 0.56
N GLY A 310 -4.14 16.87 -0.19
CA GLY A 310 -4.44 17.06 -1.60
C GLY A 310 -3.27 16.63 -2.50
N ILE A 311 -3.45 16.87 -3.81
CA ILE A 311 -2.40 16.65 -4.82
C ILE A 311 -1.16 17.49 -4.51
N ASP A 312 -1.33 18.71 -4.01
CA ASP A 312 -0.22 19.58 -3.61
C ASP A 312 0.73 18.91 -2.61
N GLU A 313 0.21 18.44 -1.48
CA GLU A 313 1.03 17.82 -0.43
C GLU A 313 1.60 16.46 -0.86
N MET A 314 0.86 15.71 -1.69
CA MET A 314 1.33 14.46 -2.28
C MET A 314 2.63 14.66 -3.06
N PHE A 315 2.63 15.61 -4.00
CA PHE A 315 3.79 15.84 -4.85
C PHE A 315 4.89 16.63 -4.15
N ASP A 316 4.56 17.62 -3.31
CA ASP A 316 5.56 18.35 -2.50
C ASP A 316 6.39 17.39 -1.64
N GLY A 317 5.71 16.50 -0.90
CA GLY A 317 6.39 15.55 -0.02
C GLY A 317 7.19 14.49 -0.78
N ALA A 318 6.66 14.00 -1.91
CA ALA A 318 7.35 13.04 -2.77
C ALA A 318 8.62 13.63 -3.38
N ILE A 319 8.52 14.83 -3.96
CA ILE A 319 9.65 15.57 -4.57
C ILE A 319 10.73 15.83 -3.53
N GLN A 320 10.34 16.35 -2.36
CA GLN A 320 11.29 16.64 -1.29
C GLN A 320 12.03 15.36 -0.85
N SER A 321 11.30 14.26 -0.67
CA SER A 321 11.90 12.98 -0.30
C SER A 321 12.83 12.41 -1.37
N CYS A 322 12.52 12.63 -2.66
CA CYS A 322 13.39 12.26 -3.77
C CYS A 322 14.67 13.11 -3.80
N LYS A 323 14.57 14.43 -3.66
CA LYS A 323 15.72 15.35 -3.60
C LYS A 323 16.67 14.98 -2.45
N GLU A 324 16.13 14.76 -1.25
CA GLU A 324 16.92 14.37 -0.06
C GLU A 324 17.69 13.06 -0.22
N LYS A 325 17.19 12.14 -1.06
CA LYS A 325 17.78 10.81 -1.27
C LYS A 325 18.51 10.69 -2.61
N GLY A 326 18.64 11.78 -3.36
CA GLY A 326 19.36 11.81 -4.64
C GLY A 326 18.65 11.08 -5.79
N TYR A 327 17.32 11.01 -5.78
CA TYR A 327 16.53 10.47 -6.89
C TYR A 327 16.07 11.53 -7.89
N LEU A 328 16.19 12.82 -7.54
CA LEU A 328 15.91 13.98 -8.38
C LEU A 328 17.01 15.02 -8.24
#